data_AF-A0A9D2G7P7-F1
#
_entry.id   AF-A0A9D2G7P7-F1
#
_cell.length_a   1.000
_cell.length_b   1.000
_cell.length_c   1.000
_cell.angle_alpha   90.00
_cell.angle_beta   90.00
_cell.angle_gamma   90.00
#
_symmetry.space_group_name_H-M   'P 1'
#
loop_
_entity.id
_entity.type
_entity.pdbx_description
1 polymer ?
#
loop_
_entity_poly.entity_id
_entity_poly.type
_entity_poly.pdbx_seq_one_letter_code
_entity_poly.pdbx_strand_id
1 'polypeptide(L)' 'MAAIKEQHNINQKEIAAKLGWKVDRVKYYLNKMKHRNIIKRVGISPKGYWEILIEDNMWQN' A
#
# COMPACT_ATOMS: atom_id res chain seq x y z
N MET A 1 26.04 2.98 8.51
CA MET A 1 24.72 3.58 8.79
C MET A 1 24.08 3.87 7.43
N ALA A 2 22.97 3.30 6.98
CA ALA A 2 21.81 2.78 7.68
C ALA A 2 21.17 1.63 6.86
N ALA A 3 21.00 0.48 7.49
CA ALA A 3 20.35 -0.71 6.92
C ALA A 3 18.83 -0.72 7.15
N ILE A 4 18.19 0.45 7.32
CA ILE A 4 16.78 0.55 7.70
C ILE A 4 16.05 1.53 6.77
N LYS A 5 16.08 1.23 5.47
CA LYS A 5 15.01 1.63 4.54
C LYS A 5 14.35 0.37 4.02
N GLU A 6 14.04 -0.55 4.93
CA GLU A 6 13.43 -1.82 4.58
C GLU A 6 12.06 -1.56 3.92
N GLN A 7 12.04 -1.83 2.63
CA GLN A 7 10.99 -2.61 1.97
C GLN A 7 9.55 -2.16 2.23
N HIS A 8 9.26 -0.89 1.93
CA HIS A 8 7.87 -0.47 1.73
C HIS A 8 7.36 -0.80 0.30
N ASN A 9 8.01 -1.71 -0.42
CA ASN A 9 7.61 -2.15 -1.76
C ASN A 9 6.44 -3.15 -1.69
N ILE A 10 5.32 -2.75 -1.10
CA ILE A 10 4.12 -3.60 -1.07
C ILE A 10 3.58 -3.77 -2.49
N ASN A 11 3.81 -4.93 -3.09
CA ASN A 11 3.27 -5.31 -4.40
C ASN A 11 1.81 -5.80 -4.24
N GLN A 12 0.93 -5.44 -5.17
CA GLN A 12 -0.48 -5.88 -5.17
C GLN A 12 -0.62 -7.41 -5.07
N LYS A 13 0.30 -8.15 -5.70
CA LYS A 13 0.34 -9.62 -5.63
C LYS A 13 0.67 -10.13 -4.23
N GLU A 14 1.59 -9.47 -3.52
CA GLU A 14 1.97 -9.84 -2.16
C GLU A 14 0.86 -9.52 -1.17
N ILE A 15 0.18 -8.37 -1.33
CA ILE A 15 -1.02 -8.04 -0.54
C ILE A 15 -2.10 -9.10 -0.75
N ALA A 16 -2.35 -9.45 -2.01
CA ALA A 16 -3.35 -10.45 -2.37
C ALA A 16 -3.03 -11.81 -1.72
N ALA A 17 -1.77 -12.26 -1.81
CA ALA A 17 -1.32 -13.50 -1.20
C ALA A 17 -1.46 -13.46 0.34
N LYS A 18 -1.02 -12.37 0.99
CA LYS A 18 -1.10 -12.22 2.46
C LYS A 18 -2.53 -12.17 2.98
N LEU A 19 -3.44 -11.52 2.25
CA LEU A 19 -4.85 -11.37 2.64
C LEU A 19 -5.73 -12.53 2.15
N GLY A 20 -5.20 -13.45 1.34
CA GLY A 20 -6.01 -14.47 0.64
C GLY A 20 -7.04 -13.86 -0.32
N TRP A 21 -6.76 -12.68 -0.86
CA TRP A 21 -7.68 -11.96 -1.74
C TRP A 21 -7.30 -12.10 -3.21
N LYS A 22 -8.27 -11.88 -4.10
CA LYS A 22 -7.98 -11.68 -5.52
C LYS A 22 -7.24 -10.35 -5.73
N VAL A 23 -6.28 -10.33 -6.65
CA VAL A 23 -5.53 -9.10 -7.01
C VAL A 23 -6.47 -7.96 -7.42
N ASP A 24 -7.57 -8.26 -8.12
CA ASP A 24 -8.57 -7.24 -8.49
C ASP A 24 -9.25 -6.59 -7.28
N ARG A 25 -9.51 -7.38 -6.23
CA ARG A 25 -10.07 -6.87 -4.97
C ARG A 25 -9.07 -5.93 -4.29
N VAL A 26 -7.79 -6.30 -4.28
CA VAL A 26 -6.71 -5.44 -3.78
C VAL A 26 -6.63 -4.13 -4.58
N LYS A 27 -6.66 -4.21 -5.92
CA LYS A 27 -6.62 -3.04 -6.81
C LYS A 27 -7.81 -2.10 -6.55
N TYR A 28 -9.01 -2.65 -6.37
CA TYR A 28 -10.21 -1.89 -6.04
C TYR A 28 -10.02 -1.08 -4.75
N TYR A 29 -9.58 -1.73 -3.67
CA TYR A 29 -9.38 -1.05 -2.39
C TYR A 29 -8.21 -0.07 -2.39
N LEU A 30 -7.10 -0.38 -3.06
CA LEU A 30 -5.99 0.57 -3.23
C LEU A 30 -6.44 1.83 -3.97
N ASN A 31 -7.23 1.70 -5.04
CA ASN A 31 -7.80 2.86 -5.71
C ASN A 31 -8.74 3.63 -4.78
N LYS A 32 -9.63 2.95 -4.03
CA LYS A 32 -10.52 3.61 -3.07
C LYS A 32 -9.74 4.39 -2.00
N MET A 33 -8.67 3.81 -1.47
CA MET A 33 -7.77 4.44 -0.51
C MET A 33 -7.01 5.63 -1.12
N LYS A 34 -6.54 5.50 -2.37
CA LYS A 34 -5.90 6.60 -3.11
C LYS A 34 -6.86 7.80 -3.28
N HIS A 35 -8.11 7.56 -3.68
CA HIS A 35 -9.11 8.63 -3.85
C HIS A 35 -9.45 9.32 -2.53
N ARG A 36 -9.35 8.60 -1.41
CA ARG A 36 -9.55 9.14 -0.06
C ARG A 36 -8.29 9.77 0.53
N ASN A 37 -7.22 9.94 -0.26
CA ASN A 37 -5.91 10.43 0.19
C ASN A 37 -5.31 9.64 1.37
N ILE A 38 -5.63 8.36 1.47
CA ILE A 38 -5.15 7.45 2.52
C ILE A 38 -3.77 6.89 2.16
N ILE A 39 -3.55 6.66 0.86
CA ILE A 39 -2.30 6.16 0.32
C ILE A 39 -1.87 6.99 -0.88
N LYS A 40 -0.57 7.10 -1.08
CA LYS A 40 0.05 7.76 -2.22
C LYS A 40 0.97 6.80 -2.95
N ARG A 41 0.99 6.88 -4.29
CA ARG A 41 1.99 6.15 -5.08
C ARG A 41 3.25 7.01 -5.19
N VAL A 42 4.37 6.50 -4.70
CA VAL A 42 5.68 7.15 -4.77
C VAL A 42 6.57 6.40 -5.75
N GLY A 43 7.21 7.14 -6.66
CA GLY A 43 8.13 6.59 -7.66
C GLY A 43 7.47 6.20 -9.00
N ILE A 44 8.32 5.79 -9.95
CA ILE A 44 7.94 5.52 -11.35
C ILE A 44 7.18 4.18 -11.42
N SER A 45 6.03 4.14 -12.11
CA SER A 45 5.02 3.06 -12.10
C SER A 45 5.53 1.60 -12.00
N PRO A 46 6.62 1.18 -12.69
CA PRO A 46 7.13 -0.19 -12.55
C PRO A 46 7.85 -0.48 -11.23
N LYS A 47 8.47 0.52 -10.61
CA LYS A 47 9.28 0.41 -9.38
C LYS A 47 8.72 1.21 -8.20
N GLY A 48 7.61 1.92 -8.40
CA GLY A 48 7.01 2.75 -7.37
C GLY A 48 6.31 1.92 -6.31
N TYR A 49 6.22 2.44 -5.10
CA TYR A 49 5.60 1.81 -3.94
C TYR A 49 4.40 2.63 -3.43
N TRP A 50 3.63 2.06 -2.50
CA TRP A 50 2.54 2.75 -1.83
C TRP A 50 3.00 3.24 -0.46
N GLU A 51 2.86 4.53 -0.22
CA GLU A 51 3.07 5.18 1.06
C GLU A 51 1.72 5.42 1.73
N ILE A 52 1.59 5.07 3.01
CA ILE A 52 0.38 5.32 3.79
C ILE A 52 0.49 6.73 4.36
N LEU A 53 -0.54 7.55 4.14
CA LEU A 53 -0.60 8.94 4.56
C LEU A 53 -1.38 9.16 5.85
N ILE A 54 -2.09 8.14 6.35
CA ILE A 54 -2.84 8.21 7.61
C ILE A 54 -1.92 7.80 8.75
N GLU A 55 -1.69 8.69 9.70
CA GLU A 55 -1.17 8.33 11.03
C GLU A 55 -2.14 7.36 11.72
N ASP A 56 -1.58 6.29 12.27
CA ASP A 56 -2.11 5.03 12.82
C ASP A 56 -3.38 5.06 13.74
N ASN A 57 -4.09 6.18 13.87
CA ASN A 57 -5.14 6.40 14.87
C ASN A 57 -6.60 6.20 14.39
N MET A 58 -6.85 5.61 13.22
CA MET A 58 -8.22 5.48 12.67
C MET A 58 -8.86 4.09 12.74
N TRP A 59 -8.17 3.08 13.29
CA TRP A 59 -8.69 1.70 13.38
C TRP A 59 -8.95 1.18 14.81
N GLN A 60 -8.92 2.06 15.83
CA GLN A 60 -9.30 1.70 17.20
C GLN A 60 -10.75 2.08 17.55
N ASN A 61 -11.73 1.65 16.76
CA ASN A 61 -13.13 1.81 17.16
C ASN A 61 -13.93 0.53 16.97
#